data_AF-A0A4Y6QZL7-F1
#
_entry.id   AF-A0A4Y6QZL7-F1
#
_cell.length_a   1.000
_cell.length_b   1.000
_cell.length_c   1.000
_cell.angle_alpha   90.00
_cell.angle_beta   90.00
_cell.angle_gamma   90.00
#
_symmetry.space_group_name_H-M   'P 1'
#
loop_
_entity.id
_entity.type
_entity.pdbx_description
1 polymer ?
#
loop_
_entity_poly.entity_id
_entity_poly.type
_entity_poly.pdbx_seq_one_letter_code
_entity_poly.pdbx_strand_id
1 'polypeptide(L)'
;MALLARRSGQYLKLANAGLITAAVGLILLFTGALIQTVFFAGDFPGMPYFVIPGLLAIIAGLLMIGVFILRSGVLPRWLGIVFVVSTVALLAANEQTPAVLLAIPFGLAMVAAGYYMWVGAAVMQPPLPEAAG
;
A
#
# COMPACT_ATOMS: atom_id res chain seq x y z
N MET A 1 -19.16 -0.48 -24.05
CA MET A 1 -17.75 -0.04 -23.88
C MET A 1 -17.60 1.11 -22.88
N ALA A 2 -18.39 2.19 -22.94
CA ALA A 2 -18.26 3.35 -22.03
C ALA A 2 -18.42 3.04 -20.53
N LEU A 3 -19.26 2.08 -20.14
CA LEU A 3 -19.46 1.65 -18.75
C LEU A 3 -18.24 0.89 -18.17
N LEU A 4 -17.56 0.08 -18.98
CA LEU A 4 -16.36 -0.65 -18.56
C LEU A 4 -15.16 0.30 -18.47
N ALA A 5 -15.03 1.25 -19.42
CA ALA A 5 -14.02 2.30 -19.38
C ALA A 5 -14.19 3.30 -18.21
N ARG A 6 -15.45 3.59 -17.82
CA ARG A 6 -15.73 4.38 -16.60
C ARG A 6 -15.39 3.62 -15.32
N ARG A 7 -15.70 2.32 -15.25
CA ARG A 7 -15.35 1.48 -14.10
C ARG A 7 -13.84 1.39 -13.92
N SER A 8 -13.08 1.11 -14.99
CA SER A 8 -11.61 1.05 -14.91
C SER A 8 -10.99 2.39 -14.46
N GLY A 9 -11.49 3.51 -14.99
CA GLY A 9 -11.02 4.85 -14.59
C GLY A 9 -11.35 5.23 -13.14
N GLN A 10 -12.51 4.84 -12.62
CA GLN A 10 -12.88 5.09 -11.22
C GLN A 10 -12.02 4.27 -10.24
N TYR A 11 -11.73 3.01 -10.57
CA TYR A 11 -10.88 2.16 -9.74
C TYR A 11 -9.43 2.66 -9.73
N LEU A 12 -8.91 3.15 -10.88
CA LEU A 12 -7.59 3.77 -10.93
C LEU A 12 -7.49 5.02 -10.04
N LYS A 13 -8.53 5.88 -10.03
CA LYS A 13 -8.57 7.07 -9.16
C LYS A 13 -8.54 6.69 -7.68
N LEU A 14 -9.23 5.62 -7.29
CA LEU A 14 -9.22 5.12 -5.92
C LEU A 14 -7.83 4.60 -5.51
N ALA A 15 -7.17 3.85 -6.40
CA ALA A 15 -5.82 3.35 -6.14
C ALA A 15 -4.80 4.49 -6.00
N ASN A 16 -4.87 5.49 -6.89
CA ASN A 16 -4.01 6.67 -6.82
C ASN A 16 -4.28 7.51 -5.56
N ALA A 17 -5.54 7.71 -5.19
CA ALA A 17 -5.87 8.38 -3.94
C ALA A 17 -5.28 7.61 -2.75
N GLY A 18 -5.45 6.29 -2.70
CA GLY A 18 -4.85 5.44 -1.68
C GLY A 18 -3.33 5.57 -1.59
N LEU A 19 -2.65 5.54 -2.74
CA LEU A 19 -1.19 5.71 -2.82
C LEU A 19 -0.74 7.08 -2.30
N ILE A 20 -1.40 8.16 -2.73
CA ILE A 20 -1.07 9.53 -2.31
C ILE A 20 -1.28 9.66 -0.79
N THR A 21 -2.41 9.18 -0.27
CA THR A 21 -2.68 9.25 1.17
C THR A 21 -1.65 8.45 1.97
N ALA A 22 -1.27 7.25 1.52
CA ALA A 22 -0.21 6.48 2.17
C ALA A 22 1.15 7.17 2.12
N ALA A 23 1.50 7.78 0.97
CA ALA A 23 2.74 8.53 0.81
C ALA A 23 2.80 9.75 1.73
N VAL A 24 1.71 10.52 1.84
CA VAL A 24 1.60 11.63 2.79
C VAL A 24 1.83 11.16 4.23
N GLY A 25 1.24 10.03 4.60
CA GLY A 25 1.44 9.47 5.94
C GLY A 25 2.90 9.07 6.19
N LEU A 26 3.56 8.41 5.23
CA LEU A 26 4.99 8.09 5.32
C LEU A 26 5.86 9.34 5.42
N ILE A 27 5.57 10.38 4.64
CA ILE A 27 6.28 11.66 4.70
C ILE A 27 6.14 12.28 6.09
N LEU A 28 4.93 12.31 6.67
CA LEU A 28 4.71 12.81 8.02
C LEU A 28 5.54 12.04 9.06
N LEU A 29 5.52 10.70 9.03
CA LEU A 29 6.32 9.88 9.95
C LEU A 29 7.81 10.14 9.79
N PHE A 30 8.29 10.19 8.55
CA PHE A 30 9.69 10.44 8.24
C PHE A 30 10.14 11.84 8.68
N THR A 31 9.32 12.87 8.43
CA THR A 31 9.59 14.23 8.89
C THR A 31 9.61 14.32 10.41
N GLY A 32 8.67 13.67 11.12
CA GLY A 32 8.68 13.61 12.58
C GLY A 32 9.95 12.98 13.14
N ALA A 33 10.35 11.82 12.58
CA ALA A 33 11.58 11.12 12.96
C ALA A 33 12.85 11.95 12.66
N LEU A 34 12.89 12.64 11.52
CA LEU A 34 14.00 13.51 11.16
C LEU A 34 14.10 14.70 12.13
N ILE A 35 12.98 15.35 12.46
CA ILE A 35 12.96 16.46 13.41
C ILE A 35 13.47 16.00 14.78
N GLN A 36 12.95 14.86 15.26
CA GLN A 36 13.32 14.29 16.55
C GLN A 36 14.83 13.99 16.66
N THR A 37 15.39 13.38 15.62
CA THR A 37 16.80 12.96 15.61
C THR A 37 17.77 14.13 15.44
N VAL A 38 17.43 15.11 14.59
CA VAL A 38 18.33 16.21 14.24
C VAL A 38 18.27 17.35 15.26
N PHE A 39 17.08 17.69 15.77
CA PHE A 39 16.88 18.91 16.58
C PHE A 39 16.59 18.66 18.06
N PHE A 40 16.15 17.45 18.42
CA PHE A 40 15.63 17.16 19.77
C PHE A 40 16.38 16.02 20.48
N ALA A 41 17.50 15.55 19.94
CA ALA A 41 18.33 14.49 20.53
C ALA A 41 17.53 13.22 20.95
N GLY A 42 16.43 12.93 20.26
CA GLY A 42 15.57 11.79 20.57
C GLY A 42 14.32 12.10 21.41
N ASP A 43 14.17 13.29 22.00
CA ASP A 43 12.99 13.65 22.82
C ASP A 43 12.22 14.83 22.22
N PHE A 44 11.36 14.53 21.24
CA PHE A 44 10.55 15.52 20.55
C PHE A 44 9.10 15.49 21.06
N PRO A 45 8.64 16.50 21.83
CA PRO A 45 7.28 16.53 22.38
C PRO A 45 6.18 16.56 21.32
N GLY A 46 6.52 17.03 20.12
CA GLY A 46 5.60 17.11 18.99
C GLY A 46 5.41 15.79 18.23
N MET A 47 6.14 14.73 18.56
CA MET A 47 6.04 13.41 17.89
C MET A 47 4.60 12.92 17.71
N PRO A 48 3.69 13.00 18.70
CA PRO A 48 2.31 12.55 18.52
C PRO A 48 1.57 13.23 17.36
N TYR A 49 1.89 14.50 17.07
CA TYR A 49 1.28 15.26 15.96
C TYR A 49 1.76 14.83 14.57
N PHE A 50 2.84 14.04 14.49
CA PHE A 50 3.30 13.42 13.24
C PHE A 50 2.89 11.95 13.18
N VAL A 51 3.06 11.23 14.30
CA VAL A 51 2.83 9.79 14.38
C VAL A 51 1.36 9.44 14.18
N ILE A 52 0.44 10.07 14.92
CA ILE A 52 -0.99 9.75 14.86
C ILE A 52 -1.57 10.01 13.46
N PRO A 53 -1.48 11.22 12.88
CA PRO A 53 -2.02 11.46 11.54
C PRO A 53 -1.24 10.70 10.46
N GLY A 54 0.07 10.50 10.62
CA GLY A 54 0.89 9.72 9.70
C GLY A 54 0.41 8.27 9.59
N LEU A 55 0.23 7.60 10.73
CA LEU A 55 -0.32 6.25 10.79
C LEU A 55 -1.73 6.18 10.20
N LEU A 56 -2.64 7.08 10.60
CA LEU A 56 -4.01 7.11 10.08
C LEU A 56 -4.04 7.27 8.56
N ALA A 57 -3.20 8.14 8.00
CA ALA A 57 -3.09 8.33 6.56
C ALA A 57 -2.54 7.07 5.85
N ILE A 58 -1.53 6.40 6.41
CA ILE A 58 -1.03 5.12 5.88
C ILE A 58 -2.14 4.07 5.86
N ILE A 59 -2.83 3.88 6.99
CA ILE A 59 -3.91 2.87 7.10
C ILE A 59 -5.03 3.18 6.12
N ALA A 60 -5.50 4.43 6.06
CA ALA A 60 -6.54 4.84 5.11
C ALA A 60 -6.09 4.59 3.65
N GLY A 61 -4.85 4.93 3.33
CA GLY A 61 -4.22 4.69 2.04
C GLY A 61 -4.22 3.21 1.64
N LEU A 62 -3.71 2.36 2.53
CA LEU A 62 -3.65 0.91 2.35
C LEU A 62 -5.04 0.29 2.25
N LEU A 63 -6.01 0.72 3.05
CA LEU A 63 -7.39 0.24 2.96
C LEU A 63 -8.03 0.60 1.61
N MET A 64 -7.80 1.82 1.10
CA MET A 64 -8.27 2.20 -0.24
C MET A 64 -7.67 1.31 -1.33
N ILE A 65 -6.38 0.99 -1.24
CA ILE A 65 -5.70 0.05 -2.15
C ILE A 65 -6.30 -1.36 -2.03
N GLY A 66 -6.50 -1.87 -0.82
CA GLY A 66 -7.13 -3.17 -0.59
C GLY A 66 -8.57 -3.25 -1.15
N VAL A 67 -9.37 -2.20 -0.96
CA VAL A 67 -10.71 -2.09 -1.55
C VAL A 67 -10.65 -2.03 -3.08
N PHE A 68 -9.66 -1.34 -3.65
CA PHE A 68 -9.40 -1.36 -5.09
C PHE A 68 -9.11 -2.78 -5.59
N ILE A 69 -8.25 -3.53 -4.91
CA ILE A 69 -7.93 -4.94 -5.25
C ILE A 69 -9.21 -5.78 -5.24
N LEU A 70 -10.04 -5.64 -4.21
CA LEU A 70 -11.29 -6.39 -4.06
C LEU A 70 -12.32 -6.07 -5.16
N ARG A 71 -12.39 -4.81 -5.62
CA ARG A 71 -13.44 -4.33 -6.53
C ARG A 71 -13.05 -4.30 -8.00
N SER A 72 -11.76 -4.17 -8.32
CA SER A 72 -11.29 -3.99 -9.70
C SER A 72 -11.30 -5.30 -10.51
N GLY A 73 -11.16 -6.44 -9.84
CA GLY A 73 -11.02 -7.75 -10.50
C GLY A 73 -9.69 -7.93 -11.26
N VAL A 74 -8.77 -6.97 -11.13
CA VAL A 74 -7.43 -7.02 -11.75
C VAL A 74 -6.53 -8.05 -11.05
N LEU A 75 -6.73 -8.21 -9.74
CA LEU A 75 -5.99 -9.13 -8.89
C LEU A 75 -6.94 -10.15 -8.23
N PRO A 76 -6.45 -11.31 -7.77
CA PRO A 76 -7.27 -12.28 -7.06
C PRO A 76 -7.93 -11.66 -5.83
N ARG A 77 -9.23 -11.93 -5.61
CA ARG A 77 -9.98 -11.35 -4.48
C ARG A 77 -9.40 -11.75 -3.12
N TRP A 78 -8.91 -12.99 -2.99
CA TRP A 78 -8.30 -13.46 -1.74
C TRP A 78 -7.14 -12.57 -1.33
N LEU A 79 -6.39 -12.03 -2.28
CA LEU A 79 -5.26 -11.14 -2.04
C LEU A 79 -5.73 -9.83 -1.39
N GLY A 80 -6.83 -9.26 -1.91
CA GLY A 80 -7.45 -8.07 -1.32
C GLY A 80 -7.97 -8.31 0.10
N ILE A 81 -8.52 -9.50 0.37
CA ILE A 81 -8.98 -9.87 1.73
C ILE A 81 -7.78 -9.93 2.68
N VAL A 82 -6.74 -10.70 2.32
CA VAL A 82 -5.53 -10.84 3.15
C VAL A 82 -4.89 -9.46 3.37
N PHE A 83 -4.81 -8.64 2.34
CA PHE A 83 -4.27 -7.28 2.42
C PHE A 83 -5.04 -6.41 3.41
N VAL A 84 -6.37 -6.34 3.30
CA VAL A 84 -7.21 -5.52 4.20
C VAL A 84 -7.14 -6.05 5.63
N VAL A 85 -7.29 -7.36 5.84
CA VAL A 85 -7.28 -7.96 7.17
C VAL A 85 -5.93 -7.75 7.84
N SER A 86 -4.83 -7.97 7.12
CA SER A 86 -3.48 -7.75 7.66
C SER A 86 -3.17 -6.27 7.91
N THR A 87 -3.66 -5.35 7.07
CA THR A 87 -3.57 -3.90 7.31
C THR A 87 -4.27 -3.51 8.61
N VAL A 88 -5.45 -4.07 8.88
CA VAL A 88 -6.16 -3.82 10.15
C VAL A 88 -5.43 -4.49 11.32
N ALA A 89 -4.91 -5.71 11.13
CA ALA A 89 -4.16 -6.42 12.17
C ALA A 89 -2.87 -5.68 12.58
N LEU A 90 -2.25 -4.92 11.67
CA LEU A 90 -1.10 -4.08 11.97
C LEU A 90 -1.39 -3.00 13.03
N LEU A 91 -2.66 -2.62 13.26
CA LEU A 91 -3.02 -1.74 14.38
C LEU A 91 -2.75 -2.35 15.75
N ALA A 92 -2.78 -3.68 15.83
CA ALA A 92 -2.43 -4.42 17.03
C ALA A 92 -0.95 -4.84 17.06
N ALA A 93 -0.18 -4.57 16.00
CA ALA A 93 1.23 -4.90 15.96
C ALA A 93 2.00 -3.99 16.92
N ASN A 94 2.74 -4.62 17.83
CA ASN A 94 3.61 -3.95 18.77
C ASN A 94 4.97 -4.63 18.71
N GLU A 95 6.02 -3.86 18.43
CA GLU A 95 7.42 -4.28 18.32
C GLU A 95 7.97 -4.98 19.57
N GLN A 96 7.38 -4.75 20.74
CA GLN A 96 7.78 -5.34 22.01
C GLN A 96 7.09 -6.68 22.30
N THR A 97 6.20 -7.13 21.41
CA THR A 97 5.41 -8.35 21.61
C THR A 97 5.46 -9.24 20.37
N PRO A 98 5.10 -10.53 20.48
CA PRO A 98 4.95 -11.40 19.32
C PRO A 98 3.93 -10.89 18.28
N ALA A 99 3.07 -9.94 18.63
CA ALA A 99 2.12 -9.32 17.71
C ALA A 99 2.81 -8.59 16.53
N VAL A 100 4.10 -8.26 16.62
CA VAL A 100 4.88 -7.75 15.48
C VAL A 100 4.84 -8.70 14.27
N LEU A 101 4.69 -10.01 14.50
CA LEU A 101 4.60 -11.04 13.45
C LEU A 101 3.33 -10.90 12.59
N LEU A 102 2.35 -10.10 13.00
CA LEU A 102 1.19 -9.74 12.17
C LEU A 102 1.58 -8.93 10.92
N ALA A 103 2.81 -8.40 10.85
CA ALA A 103 3.35 -7.79 9.64
C ALA A 103 3.70 -8.80 8.53
N ILE A 104 3.92 -10.09 8.87
CA ILE A 104 4.26 -11.14 7.90
C ILE A 104 3.16 -11.33 6.84
N PRO A 105 1.88 -11.58 7.20
CA PRO A 105 0.83 -11.74 6.20
C PRO A 105 0.64 -10.48 5.34
N PHE A 106 0.87 -9.28 5.88
CA PHE A 106 0.86 -8.04 5.12
C PHE A 106 1.98 -8.00 4.07
N GLY A 107 3.21 -8.32 4.48
CA GLY A 107 4.36 -8.40 3.59
C GLY A 107 4.16 -9.43 2.48
N LEU A 108 3.63 -10.61 2.80
CA LEU A 108 3.31 -11.65 1.81
C LEU A 108 2.24 -11.19 0.82
N ALA A 109 1.22 -10.47 1.27
CA ALA A 109 0.20 -9.90 0.38
C ALA A 109 0.80 -8.85 -0.57
N MET A 110 1.71 -7.99 -0.09
CA MET A 110 2.44 -7.04 -0.94
C MET A 110 3.28 -7.74 -2.01
N VAL A 111 4.05 -8.76 -1.62
CA VAL A 111 4.89 -9.54 -2.54
C VAL A 111 4.04 -10.25 -3.59
N ALA A 112 2.95 -10.92 -3.17
CA ALA A 112 2.04 -11.58 -4.09
C ALA A 112 1.38 -10.59 -5.06
N ALA A 113 0.99 -9.40 -4.60
CA ALA A 113 0.47 -8.34 -5.48
C ALA A 113 1.49 -7.94 -6.54
N GLY A 114 2.74 -7.70 -6.14
CA GLY A 114 3.84 -7.40 -7.06
C GLY A 114 4.08 -8.52 -8.08
N TYR A 115 4.07 -9.78 -7.63
CA TYR A 115 4.21 -10.95 -8.50
C TYR A 115 3.12 -11.02 -9.57
N TYR A 116 1.84 -10.88 -9.19
CA TYR A 116 0.74 -10.90 -10.15
C TYR A 116 0.81 -9.74 -11.15
N MET A 117 1.22 -8.54 -10.70
CA MET A 117 1.43 -7.39 -11.59
C MET A 117 2.57 -7.66 -12.58
N TRP A 118 3.67 -8.23 -12.12
CA TRP A 118 4.82 -8.59 -12.96
C TRP A 118 4.45 -9.62 -14.02
N VAL A 119 3.80 -10.71 -13.63
CA VAL A 119 3.37 -11.78 -14.55
C VAL A 119 2.36 -11.24 -15.58
N GLY A 120 1.41 -10.42 -15.14
CA GLY A 120 0.45 -9.79 -16.05
C GLY A 120 1.11 -8.86 -17.09
N ALA A 121 2.16 -8.14 -16.69
CA ALA A 121 2.92 -7.28 -17.61
C ALA A 121 3.72 -8.09 -18.65
N ALA A 122 4.32 -9.22 -18.25
CA ALA A 122 5.08 -10.08 -19.15
C ALA A 122 4.20 -10.70 -20.25
N VAL A 123 2.94 -11.02 -19.95
CA VAL A 123 1.98 -11.56 -20.94
C VAL A 123 1.55 -10.52 -21.98
N MET A 124 1.62 -9.22 -21.65
CA MET A 124 1.21 -8.12 -22.53
C MET A 124 2.34 -7.64 -23.48
N GLN A 125 3.56 -8.17 -23.37
CA GLN A 125 4.65 -7.81 -24.27
C GLN A 125 4.43 -8.47 -25.65
N PRO A 126 4.34 -7.69 -26.75
CA PRO A 126 4.25 -8.27 -28.09
C PRO A 126 5.53 -9.05 -28.42
N PRO A 127 5.43 -10.15 -29.21
CA PRO A 127 6.61 -10.89 -29.64
C PRO A 127 7.57 -9.96 -30.36
N LEU A 128 8.87 -10.09 -30.05
CA LEU A 128 9.92 -9.31 -30.72
C LEU A 128 9.80 -9.52 -32.23
N PRO A 129 9.94 -8.46 -33.05
CA PRO A 129 9.97 -8.64 -34.49
C PRO A 129 11.11 -9.60 -34.82
N GLU A 130 10.77 -10.72 -35.47
CA GLU A 130 11.78 -11.63 -36.01
C GLU A 130 12.71 -10.78 -36.88
N ALA A 131 13.99 -10.74 -36.50
CA ALA A 131 14.99 -10.06 -37.28
C ALA A 131 14.96 -10.68 -38.69
N ALA A 132 14.43 -9.92 -39.65
CA ALA A 132 14.38 -10.31 -41.04
C ALA A 132 15.81 -10.59 -41.50
N GLY A 133 16.11 -11.87 -41.74
CA GLY A 133 17.33 -12.33 -42.38
C GLY A 133 17.35 -12.06 -43.87
#